data_AF-A0A1Y4TAN6-F1
#
_entry.id   AF-A0A1Y4TAN6-F1
#
_cell.length_a   1.000
_cell.length_b   1.000
_cell.length_c   1.000
_cell.angle_alpha   90.00
_cell.angle_beta   90.00
_cell.angle_gamma   90.00
#
_symmetry.space_group_name_H-M   'P 1'
#
loop_
_entity.id
_entity.type
_entity.pdbx_description
1 polymer ?
#
loop_
_entity_poly.entity_id
_entity_poly.type
_entity_poly.pdbx_seq_one_letter_code
_entity_poly.pdbx_strand_id
1 'polypeptide(L)'
;MRPDYNFLWFKKEDRRCSLRASVSLDGKLYLGRGLRAVLPRYIRLGFDERRKVLAIAVGRVEDIELPRCGVLNVQTLACRIQATGLRLPVTFLFTKDEMTGFYLGRVLPRRRCDRATGQRRYDPEQLLILYQHVLDEAVSKIARSTPLADRRAAAREAFLEAVEGYQAGCGEWEDYLQERICKHLLAENRPHAAAYGQRSLDAPLTGEGNFCLYGTAATASSGGLQQAEDRIMEEQFRASLSTRERALADLLRSGVSLARIAGTLCLSEDEAVELGYQIARKRKAFFAAT
;
A
#
# COMPACT_ATOMS: atom_id res chain seq x y z
N MET A 1 6.96 35.49 -44.56
CA MET A 1 6.01 34.36 -44.48
C MET A 1 5.88 33.98 -43.02
N ARG A 2 4.69 34.15 -42.42
CA ARG A 2 4.43 33.64 -41.07
C ARG A 2 3.99 32.17 -41.20
N PRO A 3 4.45 31.26 -40.33
CA PRO A 3 3.96 29.89 -40.35
C PRO A 3 2.48 29.87 -39.95
N ASP A 4 1.63 29.34 -40.83
CA ASP A 4 0.24 29.05 -40.54
C ASP A 4 0.17 27.85 -39.60
N TYR A 5 0.03 28.12 -38.31
CA TYR A 5 -0.25 27.10 -37.31
C TYR A 5 -1.71 26.67 -37.44
N ASN A 6 -1.96 25.45 -37.92
CA ASN A 6 -3.26 24.81 -37.86
C ASN A 6 -3.52 24.31 -36.43
N PHE A 7 -4.07 25.19 -35.58
CA PHE A 7 -4.55 24.79 -34.27
C PHE A 7 -5.82 23.93 -34.43
N LEU A 8 -5.71 22.63 -34.13
CA LEU A 8 -6.86 21.75 -33.91
C LEU A 8 -7.50 22.10 -32.56
N TRP A 9 -8.39 23.08 -32.58
CA TRP A 9 -9.22 23.41 -31.42
C TRP A 9 -10.03 22.18 -31.01
N PHE A 10 -9.83 21.69 -29.78
CA PHE A 10 -10.59 20.56 -29.24
C PHE A 10 -12.09 20.86 -29.33
N LYS A 11 -12.78 20.20 -30.27
CA LYS A 11 -14.25 20.24 -30.34
C LYS A 11 -14.78 19.74 -29.01
N LYS A 12 -15.55 20.58 -28.31
CA LYS A 12 -16.31 20.17 -27.12
C LYS A 12 -17.08 18.90 -27.47
N GLU A 13 -16.68 17.79 -26.87
CA GLU A 13 -17.18 16.46 -27.19
C GLU A 13 -18.72 16.46 -27.13
N ASP A 14 -19.37 16.30 -28.29
CA ASP A 14 -20.82 16.25 -28.32
C ASP A 14 -21.28 14.96 -27.67
N ARG A 15 -21.77 15.08 -26.43
CA ARG A 15 -22.27 13.97 -25.62
C ARG A 15 -23.38 13.18 -26.32
N ARG A 16 -24.00 13.75 -27.36
CA ARG A 16 -25.04 13.09 -28.17
C ARG A 16 -24.46 12.04 -29.12
N CYS A 17 -23.21 12.18 -29.53
CA CYS A 17 -22.52 11.23 -30.43
C CYS A 17 -21.62 10.23 -29.69
N SER A 18 -21.36 10.45 -28.40
CA SER A 18 -20.49 9.57 -27.62
C SER A 18 -21.04 8.13 -27.50
N LEU A 19 -20.14 7.16 -27.60
CA LEU A 19 -20.44 5.74 -27.41
C LEU A 19 -20.61 5.49 -25.90
N ARG A 20 -21.86 5.37 -25.42
CA ARG A 20 -22.14 5.26 -23.99
C ARG A 20 -23.13 4.15 -23.68
N ALA A 21 -22.98 3.59 -22.49
CA ALA A 21 -24.01 2.78 -21.87
C ALA A 21 -24.15 3.10 -20.38
N SER A 22 -25.32 2.83 -19.81
CA SER A 22 -25.57 3.00 -18.39
C SER A 22 -26.20 1.76 -17.79
N VAL A 23 -25.68 1.30 -16.66
CA VAL A 23 -26.30 0.24 -15.85
C VAL A 23 -27.11 0.91 -14.75
N SER A 24 -28.39 0.60 -14.68
CA SER A 24 -29.35 1.15 -13.71
C SER A 24 -29.49 0.27 -12.46
N LEU A 25 -30.18 0.80 -11.46
CA LEU A 25 -30.47 0.10 -10.20
C LEU A 25 -31.34 -1.16 -10.41
N ASP A 26 -32.25 -1.14 -11.39
CA ASP A 26 -33.14 -2.26 -11.74
C ASP A 26 -32.47 -3.32 -12.63
N GLY A 27 -31.13 -3.31 -12.70
CA GLY A 27 -30.36 -4.33 -13.41
C GLY A 27 -30.42 -4.23 -14.93
N LYS A 28 -30.80 -3.08 -15.49
CA LYS A 28 -30.87 -2.87 -16.93
C LYS A 28 -29.65 -2.14 -17.46
N LEU A 29 -29.17 -2.58 -18.62
CA LEU A 29 -28.14 -1.91 -19.40
C LEU A 29 -28.81 -1.13 -20.52
N TYR A 30 -28.68 0.19 -20.46
CA TYR A 30 -29.17 1.13 -21.47
C TYR A 30 -28.04 1.49 -22.42
N LEU A 31 -28.16 1.08 -23.68
CA LEU A 31 -27.19 1.39 -24.74
C LEU A 31 -27.59 2.69 -25.43
N GLY A 32 -26.71 3.69 -25.38
CA GLY A 32 -26.88 4.97 -26.05
C GLY A 32 -27.03 4.82 -27.56
N ARG A 33 -27.71 5.76 -28.22
CA ARG A 33 -27.95 5.70 -29.68
C ARG A 33 -26.65 5.56 -30.48
N GLY A 34 -25.60 6.31 -30.12
CA GLY A 34 -24.29 6.23 -30.77
C GLY A 34 -23.67 4.83 -30.67
N LEU A 35 -23.68 4.24 -29.47
CA LEU A 35 -23.17 2.88 -29.26
C LEU A 35 -23.98 1.82 -30.02
N ARG A 36 -25.31 1.93 -30.02
CA ARG A 36 -26.17 1.02 -30.78
C ARG A 36 -25.92 1.03 -32.29
N ALA A 37 -25.60 2.19 -32.85
CA ALA A 37 -25.36 2.32 -34.28
C ALA A 37 -24.10 1.58 -34.75
N VAL A 38 -23.15 1.31 -33.85
CA VAL A 38 -21.85 0.70 -34.17
C VAL A 38 -21.71 -0.74 -33.67
N LEU A 39 -22.65 -1.21 -32.84
CA LEU A 39 -22.65 -2.58 -32.33
C LEU A 39 -23.28 -3.56 -33.33
N PRO A 40 -22.75 -4.79 -33.42
CA PRO A 40 -23.35 -5.84 -34.22
C PRO A 40 -24.70 -6.31 -33.64
N ARG A 41 -25.45 -7.07 -34.43
CA ARG A 41 -26.74 -7.64 -34.01
C ARG A 41 -26.63 -8.55 -32.79
N TYR A 42 -25.56 -9.33 -32.69
CA TYR A 42 -25.31 -10.22 -31.55
C TYR A 42 -24.06 -9.78 -30.82
N ILE A 43 -24.13 -9.71 -29.50
CA ILE A 43 -23.05 -9.19 -28.65
C ILE A 43 -22.78 -10.09 -27.46
N ARG A 44 -21.55 -10.01 -26.94
CA ARG A 44 -21.15 -10.58 -25.65
C ARG A 44 -20.73 -9.47 -24.70
N LEU A 45 -21.11 -9.60 -23.44
CA LEU A 45 -20.76 -8.67 -22.38
C LEU A 45 -19.75 -9.31 -21.43
N GLY A 46 -18.67 -8.60 -21.13
CA GLY A 46 -17.69 -8.97 -20.13
C GLY A 46 -17.44 -7.82 -19.17
N PHE A 47 -17.13 -8.10 -17.91
CA PHE A 47 -16.78 -7.08 -16.93
C PHE A 47 -15.52 -7.46 -16.18
N ASP A 48 -14.52 -6.59 -16.27
CA ASP A 48 -13.30 -6.66 -15.49
C ASP A 48 -13.53 -5.96 -14.14
N GLU A 49 -13.65 -6.76 -13.07
CA GLU A 49 -13.87 -6.25 -11.72
C GLU A 49 -12.65 -5.51 -11.16
N ARG A 50 -11.44 -5.80 -11.62
CA ARG A 50 -10.22 -5.15 -11.14
C ARG A 50 -10.12 -3.74 -11.71
N ARG A 51 -10.23 -3.62 -13.04
CA ARG A 51 -10.12 -2.34 -13.78
C ARG A 51 -11.43 -1.59 -13.91
N LYS A 52 -12.55 -2.20 -13.52
CA LYS A 52 -13.92 -1.65 -13.66
C LYS A 52 -14.28 -1.34 -15.11
N VAL A 53 -13.82 -2.17 -16.04
CA VAL A 53 -14.04 -2.00 -17.49
C VAL A 53 -15.15 -2.93 -17.95
N LEU A 54 -16.15 -2.37 -18.63
CA LEU A 54 -17.18 -3.12 -19.32
C LEU A 54 -16.74 -3.36 -20.77
N ALA A 55 -16.56 -4.61 -21.17
CA ALA A 55 -16.24 -4.98 -22.53
C ALA A 55 -17.50 -5.43 -23.28
N ILE A 56 -17.66 -4.95 -24.51
CA ILE A 56 -18.67 -5.44 -25.46
C ILE A 56 -17.92 -5.97 -26.67
N ALA A 57 -18.05 -7.28 -26.91
CA ALA A 57 -17.45 -7.97 -28.04
C ALA A 57 -18.52 -8.41 -29.05
N VAL A 58 -18.08 -8.71 -30.27
CA VAL A 58 -18.94 -9.38 -31.27
C VAL A 58 -19.36 -10.74 -30.73
N GLY A 59 -20.67 -10.99 -30.79
CA GLY A 59 -21.30 -12.24 -30.41
C GLY A 59 -21.68 -13.09 -31.62
N ARG A 60 -22.08 -14.33 -31.32
CA ARG A 60 -22.65 -15.32 -32.22
C ARG A 60 -24.17 -15.37 -32.06
N VAL A 61 -24.84 -16.17 -32.88
CA VAL A 61 -26.32 -16.25 -32.88
C VAL A 61 -26.86 -16.73 -31.53
N GLU A 62 -26.08 -17.52 -30.79
CA GLU A 62 -26.44 -18.02 -29.46
C GLU A 62 -26.23 -17.00 -28.33
N ASP A 63 -25.55 -15.88 -28.62
CA ASP A 63 -25.29 -14.82 -27.66
C ASP A 63 -26.46 -13.81 -27.58
N ILE A 64 -26.25 -12.70 -26.86
CA ILE A 64 -27.28 -11.70 -26.63
C ILE A 64 -27.62 -10.99 -27.95
N GLU A 65 -28.84 -11.18 -28.44
CA GLU A 65 -29.38 -10.37 -29.53
C GLU A 65 -29.66 -8.94 -29.04
N LEU A 66 -29.15 -7.96 -29.77
CA LEU A 66 -29.26 -6.55 -29.47
C LEU A 66 -30.69 -6.05 -29.76
N PRO A 67 -31.50 -5.68 -28.75
CA PRO A 67 -32.85 -5.20 -28.97
C PRO A 67 -32.81 -3.80 -29.60
N ARG A 68 -33.76 -3.52 -30.49
CA ARG A 68 -33.87 -2.21 -31.16
C ARG A 68 -33.99 -1.05 -30.17
N CYS A 69 -34.65 -1.27 -29.02
CA CYS A 69 -34.79 -0.27 -27.96
C CYS A 69 -33.50 0.01 -27.19
N GLY A 70 -32.51 -0.89 -27.25
CA GLY A 70 -31.22 -0.72 -26.57
C GLY A 70 -31.19 -1.06 -25.10
N VAL A 71 -32.20 -1.77 -24.60
CA VAL A 71 -32.34 -2.09 -23.17
C VAL A 71 -32.17 -3.59 -22.98
N LEU A 72 -31.16 -3.97 -22.21
CA LEU A 72 -30.83 -5.37 -21.91
C LEU A 72 -31.03 -5.62 -20.42
N ASN A 73 -31.59 -6.77 -20.06
CA ASN A 73 -31.57 -7.21 -18.66
C ASN A 73 -30.21 -7.84 -18.36
N VAL A 74 -29.49 -7.27 -17.39
CA VAL A 74 -28.13 -7.65 -17.01
C VAL A 74 -28.00 -7.71 -15.49
N GLN A 75 -29.00 -8.26 -14.79
CA GLN A 75 -29.03 -8.30 -13.31
C GLN A 75 -27.71 -8.82 -12.71
N THR A 76 -27.15 -9.90 -13.26
CA THR A 76 -25.87 -10.47 -12.79
C THR A 76 -24.71 -9.50 -12.95
N LEU A 77 -24.65 -8.75 -14.06
CA LEU A 77 -23.64 -7.70 -14.27
C LEU A 77 -23.81 -6.56 -13.27
N ALA A 78 -25.05 -6.12 -13.02
CA ALA A 78 -25.34 -5.07 -12.05
C ALA A 78 -24.89 -5.46 -10.63
N CYS A 79 -25.18 -6.70 -10.21
CA CYS A 79 -24.69 -7.24 -8.94
C CYS A 79 -23.16 -7.27 -8.87
N ARG A 80 -22.48 -7.71 -9.94
CA ARG A 80 -21.01 -7.70 -10.00
C ARG A 80 -20.43 -6.30 -9.91
N ILE A 81 -21.01 -5.32 -10.59
CA ILE A 81 -20.61 -3.91 -10.49
C ILE A 81 -20.75 -3.39 -9.06
N GLN A 82 -21.89 -3.66 -8.41
CA GLN A 82 -22.12 -3.25 -7.03
C GLN A 82 -21.17 -3.93 -6.03
N ALA A 83 -20.81 -5.20 -6.25
CA ALA A 83 -19.84 -5.92 -5.42
C ALA A 83 -18.45 -5.25 -5.43
N THR A 84 -18.12 -4.49 -6.48
CA THR A 84 -16.90 -3.70 -6.53
C THR A 84 -16.94 -2.39 -5.73
N GLY A 85 -18.07 -2.07 -5.09
CA GLY A 85 -18.31 -0.83 -4.33
C GLY A 85 -18.93 0.31 -5.14
N LEU A 86 -19.08 0.16 -6.46
CA LEU A 86 -19.69 1.19 -7.31
C LEU A 86 -21.21 1.30 -7.07
N ARG A 87 -21.68 2.49 -6.67
CA ARG A 87 -23.12 2.76 -6.53
C ARG A 87 -23.77 3.00 -7.89
N LEU A 88 -24.80 2.23 -8.22
CA LEU A 88 -25.65 2.42 -9.41
C LEU A 88 -26.52 3.70 -9.30
N PRO A 89 -26.91 4.32 -10.42
CA PRO A 89 -26.54 3.98 -11.79
C PRO A 89 -25.08 4.32 -12.10
N VAL A 90 -24.45 3.51 -12.96
CA VAL A 90 -23.08 3.71 -13.45
C VAL A 90 -23.12 3.91 -14.95
N THR A 91 -22.41 4.93 -15.44
CA THR A 91 -22.29 5.21 -16.88
C THR A 91 -20.89 4.86 -17.36
N PHE A 92 -20.81 4.21 -18.52
CA PHE A 92 -19.58 3.83 -19.19
C PHE A 92 -19.43 4.62 -20.49
N LEU A 93 -18.22 5.09 -20.74
CA LEU A 93 -17.81 5.69 -22.01
C LEU A 93 -16.94 4.69 -22.76
N PHE A 94 -17.35 4.35 -23.98
CA PHE A 94 -16.73 3.32 -24.79
C PHE A 94 -15.78 3.89 -25.81
N THR A 95 -14.68 3.17 -25.99
CA THR A 95 -13.75 3.33 -27.11
C THR A 95 -13.58 1.97 -27.76
N LYS A 96 -13.36 1.95 -29.08
CA LYS A 96 -13.03 0.70 -29.77
C LYS A 96 -11.55 0.44 -29.55
N ASP A 97 -11.24 -0.71 -28.98
CA ASP A 97 -9.88 -1.22 -28.92
C ASP A 97 -9.51 -1.80 -30.27
N GLU A 98 -8.48 -1.25 -30.90
CA GLU A 98 -8.03 -1.65 -32.24
C GLU A 98 -7.41 -3.05 -32.23
N MET A 99 -6.80 -3.44 -31.11
CA MET A 99 -6.09 -4.72 -30.98
C MET A 99 -7.06 -5.91 -30.88
N THR A 100 -8.05 -5.80 -29.98
CA THR A 100 -9.03 -6.88 -29.78
C THR A 100 -10.29 -6.73 -30.63
N GLY A 101 -10.53 -5.54 -31.17
CA GLY A 101 -11.79 -5.17 -31.82
C GLY A 101 -12.96 -4.98 -30.84
N PHE A 102 -12.72 -5.08 -29.53
CA PHE A 102 -13.76 -4.93 -28.51
C PHE A 102 -14.08 -3.46 -28.27
N TYR A 103 -15.31 -3.17 -27.83
CA TYR A 103 -15.64 -1.88 -27.25
C TYR A 103 -15.38 -1.93 -25.76
N LEU A 104 -14.41 -1.14 -25.30
CA LEU A 104 -14.02 -1.06 -23.89
C LEU A 104 -14.60 0.20 -23.25
N GLY A 105 -15.48 -0.02 -22.29
CA GLY A 105 -16.21 1.00 -21.54
C GLY A 105 -15.53 1.30 -20.22
N ARG A 106 -14.99 2.51 -20.07
CA ARG A 106 -14.48 3.03 -18.79
C ARG A 106 -15.59 3.76 -18.05
N VAL A 107 -15.64 3.62 -16.72
CA VAL A 107 -16.64 4.32 -15.90
C VAL A 107 -16.42 5.83 -16.00
N LEU A 108 -17.49 6.55 -16.31
CA LEU A 108 -17.52 8.01 -16.23
C LEU A 108 -17.68 8.41 -14.76
N PRO A 109 -16.68 9.04 -14.12
CA PRO A 109 -16.78 9.37 -12.70
C PRO A 109 -17.84 10.45 -12.46
N ARG A 110 -18.57 10.31 -11.35
CA ARG A 110 -19.56 11.30 -10.93
C ARG A 110 -18.87 12.59 -10.53
N ARG A 111 -19.51 13.71 -10.87
CA ARG A 111 -19.11 15.02 -10.41
C ARG A 111 -20.10 15.49 -9.36
N ARG A 112 -19.59 15.94 -8.21
CA ARG A 112 -20.37 16.62 -7.16
C ARG A 112 -20.09 18.12 -7.25
N CYS A 113 -21.10 18.93 -7.00
CA CYS A 113 -20.87 20.35 -6.77
C CYS A 113 -20.32 20.52 -5.36
N ASP A 114 -19.15 21.13 -5.27
CA ASP A 114 -18.62 21.64 -4.01
C ASP A 114 -19.53 22.78 -3.53
N ARG A 115 -20.03 22.65 -2.30
CA ARG A 115 -20.95 23.64 -1.71
C ARG A 115 -20.25 24.95 -1.36
N ALA A 116 -18.95 24.92 -1.09
CA ALA A 116 -18.18 26.10 -0.71
C ALA A 116 -17.70 26.90 -1.94
N THR A 117 -17.27 26.21 -3.00
CA THR A 117 -16.69 26.85 -4.19
C THR A 117 -17.62 26.91 -5.40
N GLY A 118 -18.74 26.17 -5.37
CA GLY A 118 -19.65 26.01 -6.51
C GLY A 118 -19.06 25.19 -7.68
N GLN A 119 -17.79 24.77 -7.58
CA GLN A 119 -17.10 24.03 -8.63
C GLN A 119 -17.53 22.57 -8.67
N ARG A 120 -17.56 21.99 -9.87
CA ARG A 120 -17.83 20.55 -10.05
C ARG A 120 -16.55 19.76 -9.93
N ARG A 121 -16.37 19.06 -8.81
CA ARG A 121 -15.24 18.14 -8.57
C ARG A 121 -15.68 16.70 -8.73
N TYR A 122 -14.76 15.83 -9.11
CA TYR A 122 -15.04 14.39 -9.14
C TYR A 122 -15.22 13.85 -7.72
N ASP A 123 -16.06 12.83 -7.58
CA ASP A 123 -16.32 12.17 -6.30
C ASP A 123 -15.08 11.35 -5.86
N PRO A 124 -14.36 11.76 -4.79
CA PRO A 124 -13.10 11.13 -4.41
C PRO A 124 -13.28 9.67 -3.97
N GLU A 125 -14.40 9.34 -3.31
CA GLU A 125 -14.72 7.96 -2.92
C GLU A 125 -14.87 7.06 -4.17
N GLN A 126 -15.51 7.59 -5.22
CA GLN A 126 -15.66 6.85 -6.46
C GLN A 126 -14.33 6.68 -7.17
N LEU A 127 -13.51 7.73 -7.21
CA LEU A 127 -12.19 7.66 -7.83
C LEU A 127 -11.30 6.61 -7.15
N LEU A 128 -11.31 6.55 -5.82
CA LEU A 128 -10.60 5.51 -5.06
C LEU A 128 -11.04 4.09 -5.47
N ILE A 129 -12.33 3.86 -5.66
CA ILE A 129 -12.86 2.54 -6.12
C ILE A 129 -12.39 2.21 -7.53
N LEU A 130 -12.39 3.19 -8.44
CA LEU A 130 -12.00 3.00 -9.84
C LEU A 130 -10.51 2.68 -9.96
N TYR A 131 -9.68 3.37 -9.21
CA TYR A 131 -8.22 3.26 -9.28
C TYR A 131 -7.61 2.42 -8.16
N GLN A 132 -8.43 1.63 -7.44
CA GLN A 132 -7.95 0.74 -6.38
C GLN A 132 -6.83 -0.19 -6.87
N HIS A 133 -6.90 -0.64 -8.12
CA HIS A 133 -5.87 -1.47 -8.72
C HIS A 133 -4.49 -0.79 -8.78
N VAL A 134 -4.45 0.54 -8.97
CA VAL A 134 -3.20 1.34 -8.95
C VAL A 134 -2.62 1.37 -7.54
N LEU A 135 -3.48 1.55 -6.51
CA LEU A 135 -3.05 1.52 -5.12
C LEU A 135 -2.51 0.15 -4.73
N ASP A 136 -3.22 -0.92 -5.08
CA ASP A 136 -2.81 -2.29 -4.76
C ASP A 136 -1.46 -2.64 -5.43
N GLU A 137 -1.27 -2.23 -6.68
CA GLU A 137 0.02 -2.38 -7.38
C GLU A 137 1.13 -1.59 -6.70
N ALA A 138 0.89 -0.32 -6.32
CA ALA A 138 1.88 0.48 -5.61
C ALA A 138 2.24 -0.12 -4.25
N VAL A 139 1.26 -0.54 -3.45
CA VAL A 139 1.46 -1.15 -2.12
C VAL A 139 2.25 -2.45 -2.23
N SER A 140 1.99 -3.26 -3.26
CA SER A 140 2.72 -4.51 -3.49
C SER A 140 4.22 -4.33 -3.78
N LYS A 141 4.62 -3.18 -4.32
CA LYS A 141 6.02 -2.85 -4.64
C LYS A 141 6.82 -2.40 -3.42
N ILE A 142 6.17 -2.07 -2.30
CA ILE A 142 6.82 -1.56 -1.09
C ILE A 142 7.18 -2.71 -0.15
N ALA A 143 8.33 -2.58 0.52
CA ALA A 143 8.85 -3.57 1.46
C ALA A 143 7.85 -3.92 2.58
N ARG A 144 7.93 -5.17 3.06
CA ARG A 144 7.03 -5.71 4.11
C ARG A 144 7.37 -5.23 5.53
N SER A 145 8.39 -4.38 5.68
CA SER A 145 8.78 -3.76 6.96
C SER A 145 7.67 -2.92 7.59
N THR A 146 6.81 -2.32 6.76
CA THR A 146 5.60 -1.62 7.21
C THR A 146 4.37 -2.55 7.14
N PRO A 147 3.52 -2.58 8.19
CA PRO A 147 2.27 -3.34 8.18
C PRO A 147 1.42 -3.03 6.95
N LEU A 148 0.69 -4.04 6.45
CA LEU A 148 -0.12 -3.89 5.24
C LEU A 148 -1.25 -2.86 5.41
N ALA A 149 -1.82 -2.76 6.61
CA ALA A 149 -2.86 -1.78 6.92
C ALA A 149 -2.34 -0.35 6.76
N ASP A 150 -1.17 -0.06 7.33
CA ASP A 150 -0.54 1.27 7.28
C ASP A 150 -0.15 1.64 5.85
N ARG A 151 0.44 0.70 5.10
CA ARG A 151 0.73 0.92 3.67
C ARG A 151 -0.52 1.23 2.85
N ARG A 152 -1.64 0.58 3.14
CA ARG A 152 -2.93 0.86 2.46
C ARG A 152 -3.51 2.21 2.85
N ALA A 153 -3.38 2.62 4.11
CA ALA A 153 -3.81 3.93 4.58
C ALA A 153 -3.01 5.05 3.90
N ALA A 154 -1.67 4.97 3.96
CA ALA A 154 -0.78 5.93 3.31
C ALA A 154 -0.98 6.00 1.79
N ALA A 155 -1.22 4.87 1.12
CA ALA A 155 -1.52 4.85 -0.31
C ALA A 155 -2.82 5.59 -0.66
N ARG A 156 -3.84 5.49 0.20
CA ARG A 156 -5.12 6.20 0.02
C ARG A 156 -4.97 7.69 0.21
N GLU A 157 -4.23 8.11 1.23
CA GLU A 157 -3.93 9.53 1.48
C GLU A 157 -3.16 10.13 0.30
N ALA A 158 -2.09 9.49 -0.13
CA ALA A 158 -1.31 9.91 -1.29
C ALA A 158 -2.14 9.97 -2.58
N PHE A 159 -3.08 9.04 -2.77
CA PHE A 159 -3.99 9.07 -3.90
C PHE A 159 -4.89 10.32 -3.87
N LEU A 160 -5.49 10.63 -2.72
CA LEU A 160 -6.38 11.79 -2.59
C LEU A 160 -5.62 13.10 -2.84
N GLU A 161 -4.42 13.24 -2.26
CA GLU A 161 -3.55 14.39 -2.54
C GLU A 161 -3.18 14.50 -4.01
N ALA A 162 -2.86 13.38 -4.67
CA ALA A 162 -2.53 13.36 -6.08
C ALA A 162 -3.71 13.78 -6.96
N VAL A 163 -4.93 13.32 -6.63
CA VAL A 163 -6.16 13.70 -7.34
C VAL A 163 -6.40 15.21 -7.26
N GLU A 164 -6.18 15.82 -6.09
CA GLU A 164 -6.33 17.26 -5.91
C GLU A 164 -5.23 18.06 -6.62
N GLY A 165 -4.01 17.53 -6.66
CA GLY A 165 -2.86 18.19 -7.28
C GLY A 165 -2.73 18.01 -8.80
N TYR A 166 -3.50 17.12 -9.42
CA TYR A 166 -3.36 16.82 -10.85
C TYR A 166 -3.77 18.01 -11.74
N GLN A 167 -2.94 18.27 -12.75
CA GLN A 167 -3.20 19.26 -13.79
C GLN A 167 -3.01 18.61 -15.16
N ALA A 168 -3.66 19.16 -16.20
CA ALA A 168 -3.60 18.59 -17.56
C ALA A 168 -2.18 18.52 -18.16
N GLY A 169 -1.21 19.26 -17.60
CA GLY A 169 0.20 19.19 -18.00
C GLY A 169 1.02 18.10 -17.30
N CYS A 170 0.44 17.34 -16.38
CA CYS A 170 1.15 16.32 -15.59
C CYS A 170 1.34 14.97 -16.30
N GLY A 171 0.92 14.86 -17.56
CA GLY A 171 0.99 13.62 -18.35
C GLY A 171 -0.23 12.73 -18.18
N GLU A 172 -0.09 11.45 -18.49
CA GLU A 172 -1.16 10.47 -18.38
C GLU A 172 -1.60 10.26 -16.92
N TRP A 173 -2.91 10.19 -16.70
CA TRP A 173 -3.50 10.20 -15.37
C TRP A 173 -3.06 9.03 -14.48
N GLU A 174 -3.09 7.80 -15.02
CA GLU A 174 -2.73 6.59 -14.24
C GLU A 174 -1.24 6.57 -13.87
N ASP A 175 -0.37 6.94 -14.81
CA ASP A 175 1.08 7.02 -14.57
C ASP A 175 1.42 8.06 -13.51
N TYR A 176 0.80 9.24 -13.60
CA TYR A 176 0.94 10.30 -12.60
C TYR A 176 0.52 9.84 -11.19
N LEU A 177 -0.65 9.19 -11.09
CA LEU A 177 -1.12 8.66 -9.80
C LEU A 177 -0.15 7.62 -9.25
N GLN A 178 0.29 6.69 -10.09
CA GLN A 178 1.20 5.63 -9.67
C GLN A 178 2.53 6.21 -9.16
N GLU A 179 3.12 7.18 -9.88
CA GLU A 179 4.36 7.84 -9.46
C GLU A 179 4.21 8.52 -8.10
N ARG A 180 3.15 9.31 -7.92
CA ARG A 180 2.90 10.06 -6.67
C ARG A 180 2.68 9.15 -5.48
N ILE A 181 1.89 8.08 -5.64
CA ILE A 181 1.63 7.12 -4.57
C ILE A 181 2.92 6.37 -4.22
N CYS A 182 3.69 5.90 -5.21
CA CYS A 182 4.95 5.20 -4.95
C CYS A 182 5.95 6.10 -4.21
N LYS A 183 6.07 7.37 -4.63
CA LYS A 183 6.99 8.33 -3.98
C LYS A 183 6.61 8.59 -2.53
N HIS A 184 5.32 8.75 -2.24
CA HIS A 184 4.82 8.95 -0.88
C HIS A 184 5.08 7.71 -0.01
N LEU A 185 4.71 6.53 -0.49
CA LEU A 185 4.94 5.27 0.24
C LEU A 185 6.42 4.99 0.50
N LEU A 186 7.31 5.33 -0.42
CA LEU A 186 8.75 5.20 -0.22
C LEU A 186 9.27 6.15 0.87
N ALA A 187 8.71 7.35 0.98
CA ALA A 187 9.08 8.29 2.04
C ALA A 187 8.64 7.77 3.42
N GLU A 188 7.38 7.32 3.53
CA GLU A 188 6.80 6.75 4.75
C GLU A 188 7.50 5.46 5.20
N ASN A 189 7.98 4.62 4.27
CA ASN A 189 8.66 3.37 4.62
C ASN A 189 10.10 3.58 5.13
N ARG A 190 10.75 4.73 4.91
CA ARG A 190 12.14 4.95 5.35
C ARG A 190 12.36 4.76 6.86
N PRO A 191 11.57 5.38 7.77
CA PRO A 191 11.75 5.18 9.20
C PRO A 191 11.54 3.71 9.62
N HIS A 192 10.54 3.03 9.03
CA HIS A 192 10.27 1.61 9.31
C HIS A 192 11.41 0.70 8.84
N ALA A 193 11.95 0.94 7.65
CA ALA A 193 13.09 0.18 7.13
C ALA A 193 14.35 0.40 7.99
N ALA A 194 14.57 1.64 8.46
CA ALA A 194 15.67 1.95 9.36
C ALA A 194 15.54 1.25 10.72
N ALA A 195 14.32 1.19 11.28
CA ALA A 195 14.04 0.47 12.52
C ALA A 195 14.12 -1.05 12.36
N TYR A 196 13.66 -1.61 11.22
CA TYR A 196 13.71 -3.04 10.94
C TYR A 196 15.15 -3.56 10.77
N GLY A 197 16.07 -2.70 10.33
CA GLY A 197 17.50 -3.00 10.29
C GLY A 197 18.19 -3.02 11.66
N GLN A 198 17.52 -2.53 12.71
CA GLN A 198 18.04 -2.58 14.08
C GLN A 198 17.69 -3.93 14.69
N ARG A 199 18.67 -4.57 15.35
CA ARG A 199 18.41 -5.81 16.09
C ARG A 199 17.44 -5.53 17.23
N SER A 200 16.34 -6.28 17.27
CA SER A 200 15.43 -6.24 18.41
C SER A 200 16.18 -6.59 19.69
N LEU A 201 15.87 -5.90 20.78
CA LEU A 201 16.38 -6.26 22.12
C LEU A 201 15.83 -7.62 22.61
N ASP A 202 14.77 -8.10 21.98
CA ASP A 202 14.18 -9.43 22.18
C ASP A 202 14.74 -10.48 21.23
N ALA A 203 15.62 -10.11 20.29
CA ALA A 203 16.22 -11.07 19.40
C ALA A 203 17.24 -11.94 20.18
N PRO A 204 17.16 -13.28 20.04
CA PRO A 204 18.14 -14.15 20.67
C PRO A 204 19.52 -13.92 20.03
N LEU A 205 20.57 -13.87 20.85
CA LEU A 205 21.95 -13.61 20.37
C LEU A 205 22.43 -14.65 19.34
N THR A 206 21.90 -15.87 19.41
CA THR A 206 22.07 -16.96 18.45
C THR A 206 20.73 -17.69 18.28
N GLY A 207 20.45 -18.25 17.10
CA GLY A 207 19.15 -18.82 16.71
C GLY A 207 18.58 -19.95 17.59
N GLU A 208 19.31 -20.43 18.60
CA GLU A 208 18.89 -21.48 19.53
C GLU A 208 19.17 -21.13 21.00
N GLY A 209 18.91 -19.90 21.45
CA GLY A 209 19.09 -19.53 22.86
C GLY A 209 18.00 -18.61 23.42
N ASN A 210 17.60 -18.83 24.68
CA ASN A 210 16.65 -18.00 25.45
C ASN A 210 17.25 -16.67 25.96
N PHE A 211 18.37 -16.20 25.38
CA PHE A 211 19.06 -14.99 25.86
C PHE A 211 18.65 -13.77 25.02
N CYS A 212 17.91 -12.83 25.64
CA CYS A 212 17.49 -11.56 25.03
C CYS A 212 18.25 -10.37 25.63
N LEU A 213 18.68 -9.42 24.78
CA LEU A 213 19.42 -8.20 25.16
C LEU A 213 18.66 -7.30 26.14
N TYR A 214 17.33 -7.47 26.27
CA TYR A 214 16.52 -6.83 27.31
C TYR A 214 17.09 -7.04 28.73
N GLY A 215 17.73 -8.17 28.99
CA GLY A 215 18.38 -8.43 30.28
C GLY A 215 19.63 -7.58 30.55
N THR A 216 20.22 -6.96 29.53
CA THR A 216 21.48 -6.19 29.62
C THR A 216 21.29 -4.68 29.49
N ALA A 217 20.11 -4.23 29.03
CA ALA A 217 19.77 -2.83 28.98
C ALA A 217 19.54 -2.30 30.41
N ALA A 218 20.25 -1.25 30.80
CA ALA A 218 19.97 -0.55 32.05
C ALA A 218 18.51 -0.03 31.98
N THR A 219 17.70 -0.39 32.97
CA THR A 219 16.30 0.01 33.06
C THR A 219 16.19 1.54 33.07
N ALA A 220 15.66 2.11 31.99
CA ALA A 220 15.26 3.49 31.94
C ALA A 220 13.87 3.63 32.61
N SER A 221 13.91 4.15 33.85
CA SER A 221 12.86 4.84 34.62
C SER A 221 11.57 4.11 35.02
N SER A 222 11.48 3.77 36.32
CA SER A 222 10.42 4.26 37.23
C SER A 222 10.78 3.95 38.70
N GLY A 223 10.97 4.97 39.55
CA GLY A 223 11.12 4.85 41.02
C GLY A 223 12.51 5.22 41.56
N GLY A 224 12.68 6.41 42.13
CA GLY A 224 13.99 6.96 42.53
C GLY A 224 14.71 6.24 43.70
N LEU A 225 13.98 5.57 44.59
CA LEU A 225 14.55 4.79 45.70
C LEU A 225 14.98 3.39 45.24
N GLN A 226 14.09 2.71 44.50
CA GLN A 226 14.39 1.43 43.86
C GLN A 226 15.60 1.56 42.90
N GLN A 227 15.70 2.67 42.18
CA GLN A 227 16.82 2.92 41.26
C GLN A 227 18.16 3.12 41.98
N ALA A 228 18.15 3.67 43.20
CA ALA A 228 19.37 3.80 43.99
C ALA A 228 19.82 2.43 44.54
N GLU A 229 18.88 1.64 45.03
CA GLU A 229 19.12 0.26 45.48
C GLU A 229 19.58 -0.64 44.33
N ASP A 230 18.92 -0.58 43.18
CA ASP A 230 19.29 -1.31 41.97
C ASP A 230 20.69 -0.90 41.47
N ARG A 231 21.06 0.38 41.56
CA ARG A 231 22.41 0.85 41.23
C ARG A 231 23.46 0.32 42.20
N ILE A 232 23.17 0.36 43.50
CA ILE A 232 24.07 -0.17 44.54
C ILE A 232 24.25 -1.68 44.34
N MET A 233 23.17 -2.42 44.07
CA MET A 233 23.20 -3.85 43.82
C MET A 233 23.93 -4.21 42.51
N GLU A 234 23.74 -3.42 41.45
CA GLU A 234 24.46 -3.60 40.19
C GLU A 234 25.96 -3.27 40.33
N GLU A 235 26.32 -2.25 41.14
CA GLU A 235 27.71 -1.93 41.47
C GLU A 235 28.37 -3.02 42.32
N GLN A 236 27.65 -3.57 43.30
CA GLN A 236 28.12 -4.70 44.11
C GLN A 236 28.28 -5.97 43.28
N PHE A 237 27.34 -6.26 42.37
CA PHE A 237 27.47 -7.35 41.42
C PHE A 237 28.69 -7.16 40.52
N ARG A 238 28.89 -5.95 39.97
CA ARG A 238 30.07 -5.61 39.16
C ARG A 238 31.38 -5.78 39.94
N ALA A 239 31.41 -5.41 41.21
CA ALA A 239 32.57 -5.62 42.08
C ALA A 239 32.86 -7.12 42.32
N SER A 240 31.83 -7.98 42.28
CA SER A 240 31.98 -9.43 42.42
C SER A 240 32.54 -10.14 41.18
N LEU A 241 32.52 -9.47 40.02
CA LEU A 241 33.06 -10.01 38.77
C LEU A 241 34.57 -9.83 38.68
N SER A 242 35.24 -10.82 38.10
CA SER A 242 36.67 -10.73 37.78
C SER A 242 36.93 -9.62 36.75
N THR A 243 38.18 -9.15 36.68
CA THR A 243 38.58 -8.08 35.74
C THR A 243 38.24 -8.43 34.29
N ARG A 244 38.35 -9.72 33.92
CA ARG A 244 38.04 -10.21 32.58
C ARG A 244 36.54 -10.26 32.29
N GLU A 245 35.74 -10.66 33.28
CA GLU A 245 34.27 -10.67 33.18
C GLU A 245 33.69 -9.25 33.11
N ARG A 246 34.26 -8.30 33.86
CA ARG A 246 33.88 -6.88 33.78
C ARG A 246 34.17 -6.29 32.40
N ALA A 247 35.36 -6.54 31.86
CA ALA A 247 35.73 -6.07 30.54
C ALA A 247 34.81 -6.65 29.44
N LEU A 248 34.44 -7.94 29.54
CA LEU A 248 33.45 -8.55 28.65
C LEU A 248 32.08 -7.87 28.77
N ALA A 249 31.59 -7.68 30.00
CA ALA A 249 30.28 -7.06 30.25
C ALA A 249 30.20 -5.61 29.73
N ASP A 250 31.26 -4.82 29.88
CA ASP A 250 31.31 -3.43 29.41
C ASP A 250 31.40 -3.35 27.87
N LEU A 251 32.15 -4.26 27.23
CA LEU A 251 32.22 -4.34 25.76
C LEU A 251 30.89 -4.82 25.14
N LEU A 252 30.19 -5.74 25.80
CA LEU A 252 28.84 -6.15 25.39
C LEU A 252 27.83 -5.01 25.53
N ARG A 253 27.88 -4.24 26.63
CA ARG A 253 27.01 -3.07 26.86
C ARG A 253 27.23 -1.94 25.87
N SER A 254 28.45 -1.79 25.36
CA SER A 254 28.78 -0.80 24.33
C SER A 254 28.42 -1.25 22.90
N GLY A 255 27.80 -2.44 22.73
CA GLY A 255 27.29 -2.91 21.44
C GLY A 255 28.37 -3.41 20.49
N VAL A 256 29.55 -3.76 21.00
CA VAL A 256 30.66 -4.30 20.20
C VAL A 256 30.35 -5.74 19.76
N SER A 257 30.72 -6.12 18.53
CA SER A 257 30.49 -7.47 18.01
C SER A 257 31.32 -8.53 18.74
N LEU A 258 30.78 -9.74 18.94
CA LEU A 258 31.46 -10.85 19.62
C LEU A 258 32.84 -11.16 19.04
N ALA A 259 32.99 -11.19 17.71
CA ALA A 259 34.28 -11.37 17.04
C ALA A 259 35.33 -10.32 17.46
N ARG A 260 34.90 -9.06 17.60
CA ARG A 260 35.76 -7.95 18.00
C ARG A 260 36.07 -7.98 19.50
N ILE A 261 35.11 -8.42 20.32
CA ILE A 261 35.31 -8.64 21.76
C ILE A 261 36.30 -9.78 22.01
N ALA A 262 36.13 -10.91 21.33
CA ALA A 262 37.03 -12.06 21.37
C ALA A 262 38.46 -11.64 21.02
N GLY A 263 38.63 -10.85 19.95
CA GLY A 263 39.92 -10.25 19.59
C GLY A 263 40.48 -9.29 20.66
N THR A 264 39.62 -8.47 21.28
CA THR A 264 40.04 -7.47 22.29
C THR A 264 40.43 -8.12 23.63
N LEU A 265 39.82 -9.23 23.99
CA LEU A 265 40.05 -9.96 25.24
C LEU A 265 41.00 -11.15 25.09
N CYS A 266 41.58 -11.33 23.90
CA CYS A 266 42.41 -12.49 23.53
C CYS A 266 41.74 -13.81 23.91
N LEU A 267 40.49 -13.98 23.47
CA LEU A 267 39.65 -15.17 23.66
C LEU A 267 39.24 -15.73 22.30
N SER A 268 38.92 -17.01 22.23
CA SER A 268 38.10 -17.52 21.13
C SER A 268 36.64 -17.05 21.28
N GLU A 269 35.86 -17.09 20.19
CA GLU A 269 34.44 -16.74 20.28
C GLU A 269 33.68 -17.68 21.22
N ASP A 270 34.02 -18.97 21.23
CA ASP A 270 33.42 -19.96 22.13
C ASP A 270 33.75 -19.68 23.60
N GLU A 271 34.99 -19.26 23.89
CA GLU A 271 35.40 -18.89 25.25
C GLU A 271 34.71 -17.59 25.71
N ALA A 272 34.51 -16.62 24.81
CA ALA A 272 33.77 -15.40 25.12
C ALA A 272 32.28 -15.69 25.40
N VAL A 273 31.70 -16.64 24.68
CA VAL A 273 30.32 -17.13 24.90
C VAL A 273 30.20 -17.86 26.24
N GLU A 274 31.12 -18.77 26.56
CA GLU A 274 31.15 -19.48 27.84
C GLU A 274 31.33 -18.52 29.02
N LEU A 275 32.20 -17.51 28.88
CA LEU A 275 32.37 -16.46 29.88
C LEU A 275 31.07 -15.64 30.06
N GLY A 276 30.34 -15.38 28.97
CA GLY A 276 29.01 -14.77 29.01
C GLY A 276 27.99 -15.60 29.80
N TYR A 277 27.97 -16.93 29.59
CA TYR A 277 27.12 -17.84 30.35
C TYR A 277 27.47 -17.87 31.84
N GLN A 278 28.76 -17.83 32.17
CA GLN A 278 29.22 -17.78 33.57
C GLN A 278 28.78 -16.49 34.26
N ILE A 279 28.89 -15.34 33.60
CA ILE A 279 28.39 -14.05 34.12
C ILE A 279 26.88 -14.13 34.35
N ALA A 280 26.12 -14.71 33.41
CA ALA A 280 24.67 -14.87 33.55
C ALA A 280 24.28 -15.78 34.73
N ARG A 281 24.99 -16.89 34.93
CA ARG A 281 24.79 -17.78 36.09
C ARG A 281 25.11 -17.08 37.41
N LYS A 282 26.24 -16.37 37.49
CA LYS A 282 26.63 -15.59 38.67
C LYS A 282 25.62 -14.53 39.01
N ARG A 283 25.09 -13.83 38.00
CA ARG A 283 24.03 -12.83 38.17
C ARG A 283 22.76 -13.45 38.74
N LYS A 284 22.30 -14.57 38.16
CA LYS A 284 21.12 -15.27 38.65
C LYS A 284 21.27 -15.72 40.10
N ALA A 285 22.47 -16.18 40.50
CA ALA A 285 22.75 -16.54 41.88
C ALA A 285 22.80 -15.32 42.83
N PHE A 286 23.42 -14.22 42.39
CA PHE A 286 23.56 -12.99 43.16
C PHE A 286 22.20 -12.36 43.50
N PHE A 287 21.32 -12.22 42.49
CA PHE A 287 19.99 -11.63 42.64
C PHE A 287 18.91 -12.61 43.15
N ALA A 288 19.23 -13.89 43.34
CA ALA A 288 18.35 -14.86 44.01
C ALA A 288 18.69 -15.04 45.51
N ALA A 289 19.86 -14.57 45.94
CA ALA A 289 20.32 -14.61 47.32
C ALA A 289 20.05 -13.29 48.08
N THR A 290 19.46 -12.30 47.42
CA THR A 290 18.98 -11.03 47.98
C THR A 290 17.46 -11.01 47.99
#